data_AF-A0A0M3JIM4-F1
#
_entry.id   AF-A0A0M3JIM4-F1
#
_cell.length_a   1.000
_cell.length_b   1.000
_cell.length_c   1.000
_cell.angle_alpha   90.00
_cell.angle_beta   90.00
_cell.angle_gamma   90.00
#
_symmetry.space_group_name_H-M   'P 1'
#
loop_
_entity.id
_entity.type
_entity.pdbx_description
1 polymer ?
#
loop_
_entity_poly.entity_id
_entity_poly.type
_entity_poly.pdbx_seq_one_letter_code
_entity_poly.pdbx_strand_id
1 'polypeptide(L)' 'MSGIHFAIVSDSDESIQRSEHLKVFYEALANGGLTLNEPEPIEHSYRTDRMLTYDSYPVHHTMEDKTDE' A
#
# COMPACT_ATOMS: atom_id res chain seq x y z
N MET A 1 -5.13 -21.70 12.66
CA MET A 1 -5.20 -20.79 11.50
C MET A 1 -4.47 -19.52 11.85
N SER A 2 -3.66 -18.95 10.94
CA SER A 2 -2.80 -17.78 11.21
C SER A 2 -3.54 -16.44 11.27
N GLY A 3 -4.81 -16.37 10.85
CA GLY A 3 -5.61 -15.13 10.87
C GLY A 3 -5.22 -14.09 9.82
N ILE A 4 -4.46 -14.48 8.79
CA ILE A 4 -4.01 -13.59 7.72
C ILE A 4 -5.10 -13.52 6.64
N HIS A 5 -5.58 -12.31 6.36
CA HIS A 5 -6.64 -12.05 5.36
C HIS A 5 -6.13 -11.25 4.15
N PHE A 6 -5.00 -10.58 4.29
CA PHE A 6 -4.40 -9.71 3.27
C PHE A 6 -2.95 -10.10 3.07
N ALA A 7 -2.48 -10.07 1.82
CA ALA A 7 -1.07 -10.18 1.48
C ALA A 7 -0.80 -9.41 0.19
N ILE A 8 0.44 -8.95 0.04
CA ILE A 8 0.91 -8.28 -1.18
C ILE A 8 1.63 -9.30 -2.08
N VAL A 9 1.36 -9.20 -3.37
CA VAL A 9 2.07 -9.93 -4.42
C VAL A 9 3.46 -9.31 -4.60
N SER A 10 4.52 -10.12 -4.46
CA SER A 10 5.90 -9.65 -4.61
C SER A 10 6.40 -9.66 -6.06
N ASP A 11 5.78 -10.48 -6.89
CA ASP A 11 6.15 -10.66 -8.29
C ASP A 11 5.58 -9.54 -9.17
N SER A 12 6.26 -9.21 -10.27
CA SER A 12 5.71 -8.27 -11.25
C SER A 12 4.58 -8.92 -12.06
N ASP A 13 3.64 -8.12 -12.53
CA ASP A 13 2.54 -8.61 -13.37
C ASP A 13 3.05 -9.37 -14.61
N GLU A 14 4.18 -8.94 -15.17
CA GLU A 14 4.81 -9.60 -16.32
C GLU A 14 5.33 -11.01 -15.98
N SER A 15 5.91 -11.22 -14.79
CA SER A 15 6.42 -12.54 -14.40
C SER A 15 5.28 -13.51 -14.09
N ILE A 16 4.21 -13.00 -13.47
CA ILE A 16 2.99 -13.77 -13.20
C ILE A 16 2.32 -14.16 -14.52
N GLN A 17 2.24 -13.25 -15.50
CA GLN A 17 1.63 -13.56 -16.78
C GLN A 17 2.40 -14.62 -17.60
N ARG A 18 3.73 -14.64 -17.48
CA ARG A 18 4.60 -15.60 -18.18
C ARG A 18 4.64 -16.98 -17.54
N SER A 19 4.47 -17.08 -16.22
CA SER A 19 4.58 -18.34 -15.48
C SER A 19 3.22 -18.92 -15.14
N GLU A 20 2.91 -20.09 -15.70
CA GLU A 20 1.69 -20.84 -15.38
C GLU A 20 1.63 -21.23 -13.90
N HIS A 21 2.77 -21.58 -13.30
CA HIS A 21 2.86 -21.90 -11.88
C HIS A 21 2.48 -20.72 -10.99
N LEU A 22 2.95 -19.51 -11.32
CA LEU A 22 2.63 -18.32 -10.53
C LEU A 22 1.14 -17.97 -10.63
N LYS A 23 0.55 -18.08 -11.83
CA LYS A 23 -0.90 -17.89 -12.00
C LYS A 23 -1.71 -18.82 -11.10
N VAL A 24 -1.44 -20.12 -11.19
CA VAL A 24 -2.19 -21.11 -10.41
C VAL A 24 -1.97 -20.91 -8.90
N PHE A 25 -0.77 -20.51 -8.48
CA PHE A 25 -0.49 -20.20 -7.08
C PHE A 25 -1.32 -19.02 -6.56
N TYR A 26 -1.30 -17.88 -7.26
CA TYR A 26 -2.06 -16.70 -6.84
C TYR A 26 -3.58 -16.91 -6.98
N GLU A 27 -4.04 -17.63 -7.98
CA GLU A 27 -5.46 -18.03 -8.11
C GLU A 27 -5.90 -18.93 -6.95
N ALA A 28 -5.07 -19.89 -6.53
CA ALA A 28 -5.36 -20.74 -5.38
C ALA A 28 -5.42 -19.95 -4.08
N LEU A 29 -4.54 -18.95 -3.90
CA LEU A 29 -4.58 -18.04 -2.75
C LEU A 29 -5.86 -17.20 -2.73
N ALA A 30 -6.25 -16.62 -3.87
CA ALA A 30 -7.49 -15.85 -4.01
C ALA A 30 -8.73 -16.71 -3.72
N ASN A 31 -8.79 -17.93 -4.29
CA ASN A 31 -9.87 -18.88 -4.02
C ASN A 31 -9.90 -19.38 -2.57
N GLY A 32 -8.74 -19.38 -1.89
CA GLY A 32 -8.61 -19.68 -0.47
C GLY A 32 -9.14 -18.59 0.46
N GLY A 33 -9.63 -17.46 -0.09
CA GLY A 33 -10.16 -16.34 0.68
C GLY A 33 -9.10 -15.33 1.12
N LEU A 34 -7.90 -15.38 0.52
CA LEU A 34 -6.87 -14.38 0.73
C LEU A 34 -7.05 -13.23 -0.26
N THR A 35 -7.04 -12.00 0.25
CA THR A 35 -7.08 -10.80 -0.59
C THR A 35 -5.64 -10.42 -0.94
N LEU A 36 -5.30 -10.44 -2.24
CA LEU A 36 -3.94 -10.18 -2.75
C LEU A 36 -3.60 -8.69 -2.89
N ASN A 37 -4.42 -7.83 -2.31
CA ASN A 37 -4.20 -6.39 -2.19
C ASN A 37 -4.41 -5.98 -0.74
N GLU A 38 -3.44 -5.29 -0.16
CA GLU A 38 -3.63 -4.64 1.13
C GLU A 38 -4.50 -3.39 0.95
N PRO A 39 -5.43 -3.11 1.88
CA PRO A 39 -6.17 -1.87 1.88
C PRO A 39 -5.23 -0.67 2.07
N GLU A 40 -5.58 0.46 1.48
CA GLU A 40 -4.79 1.68 1.68
C GLU A 40 -4.68 2.02 3.17
N PRO A 41 -3.48 2.39 3.64
CA PRO A 41 -3.32 2.83 5.01
C PRO A 41 -4.20 4.06 5.26
N ILE A 42 -4.94 4.04 6.37
CA ILE A 42 -5.73 5.19 6.77
C ILE A 42 -4.76 6.29 7.18
N GLU A 43 -4.74 7.40 6.45
CA GLU A 43 -3.92 8.54 6.82
C GLU A 43 -4.30 9.07 8.20
N HIS A 44 -3.27 9.39 8.99
CA HIS A 44 -3.45 10.05 10.28
C HIS A 44 -3.80 11.51 10.04
N SER A 45 -5.03 11.87 10.32
CA SER A 45 -5.58 13.23 10.25
C SER A 45 -6.31 13.54 11.55
N TYR A 46 -6.59 14.82 11.81
CA TYR A 46 -7.39 15.27 12.94
C TYR A 46 -8.74 14.53 13.04
N ARG A 47 -9.31 14.09 11.90
CA ARG A 47 -10.58 13.36 11.85
C ARG A 47 -10.44 11.88 12.18
N THR A 48 -9.29 11.29 11.88
CA THR A 48 -9.04 9.84 11.98
C THR A 48 -8.23 9.48 13.23
N ASP A 49 -7.51 10.42 13.82
CA ASP A 49 -6.67 10.23 14.99
C ASP A 49 -6.98 11.27 16.08
N ARG A 50 -7.50 10.80 17.22
CA ARG A 50 -7.85 11.66 18.36
C ARG A 50 -6.64 12.24 19.09
N MET A 51 -5.45 11.68 18.87
CA MET A 51 -4.20 12.18 19.44
C MET A 51 -3.60 13.30 18.57
N LEU A 52 -4.02 13.40 17.30
CA LEU A 52 -3.58 14.45 16.41
C LEU A 52 -4.33 15.75 16.71
N THR A 53 -3.63 16.77 17.21
CA THR A 53 -4.25 18.06 17.57
C THR A 53 -4.32 19.01 16.37
N TYR A 54 -3.39 18.90 15.42
CA TYR A 54 -3.32 19.72 14.21
C TYR A 54 -2.94 18.84 13.01
N ASP A 55 -3.55 19.10 11.86
CA ASP A 55 -3.13 18.48 10.60
C ASP A 55 -1.77 19.06 10.14
N SER A 56 -0.98 18.23 9.46
CA SER A 56 0.27 18.68 8.85
C SER A 56 -0.02 19.75 7.78
N TYR A 57 0.54 20.94 7.94
CA TYR A 57 0.43 21.99 6.93
C TYR A 57 1.32 21.63 5.73
N PRO A 58 0.79 21.58 4.49
CA PRO A 58 1.60 21.31 3.32
C PRO A 58 2.57 22.48 3.11
N VAL A 59 3.87 22.20 3.26
CA VAL A 59 4.93 23.18 2.96
C VAL A 59 5.10 23.23 1.45
N HIS A 60 4.67 24.34 0.85
CA HIS A 60 4.94 24.62 -0.55
C HIS A 60 6.30 25.31 -0.66
N HIS A 61 7.33 24.57 -1.04
CA HIS A 61 8.64 25.15 -1.33
C HIS A 61 8.53 26.13 -2.51
N THR A 62 8.80 27.41 -2.25
CA THR A 62 8.86 28.46 -3.26
C THR A 62 10.27 28.57 -3.84
N MET A 63 10.44 29.29 -4.96
CA MET A 63 11.78 29.47 -5.56
C MET A 63 12.78 30.19 -4.65
N GLU A 64 12.30 30.86 -3.60
CA GLU A 64 13.12 31.56 -2.60
C GLU A 64 13.81 30.61 -1.61
N ASP A 65 13.26 29.41 -1.39
CA ASP A 65 13.86 28.35 -0.56
C ASP A 65 15.11 27.71 -1.19
N LYS A 66 15.32 27.92 -2.50
CA LYS A 66 16.50 27.43 -3.24
C LYS A 66 17.62 28.48 -3.25
N THR A 67 17.99 29.00 -2.09
CA THR A 67 19.10 29.97 -1.95
C THR A 67 20.42 29.34 -1.49
N ASP A 68 20.58 28.03 -1.74
CA ASP A 68 21.87 27.35 -1.66
C ASP A 68 22.53 27.31 -3.06
N GLU A 69 23.10 28.45 -3.47
CA GLU A 69 24.22 28.53 -4.44
C GLU A 69 25.42 29.23 -3.79
#